data_AF-A0A9P6HYS1-F1
#
_entry.id   AF-A0A9P6HYS1-F1
#
_cell.length_a   1.000
_cell.length_b   1.000
_cell.length_c   1.000
_cell.angle_alpha   90.00
_cell.angle_beta   90.00
_cell.angle_gamma   90.00
#
_symmetry.space_group_name_H-M   'P 1'
#
loop_
_entity.id
_entity.type
_entity.pdbx_description
1 polymer ?
#
loop_
_entity_poly.entity_id
_entity_poly.type
_entity_poly.pdbx_seq_one_letter_code
_entity_poly.pdbx_strand_id
1 'polypeptide(L)'
;MGPRKSNFAVTTILTDCMAVFLPIAILVFAMMVWRLHNSPVEEGSLGKWQNAINVFATLFPILFASIMGRLMSESARWKLENGSTVGALEQLMGSRTVGSTVSTLFQLRAVNILGISLLIVWAFSPLGAQALLRTLTSRLDTEFESTSVVYFDNRSPSWYATMRFREILNIGPVGPAFASHIGSLYTNLIAATTAAKLDTMDIWGNVRIPFMDPNATVDWHDLPSDTSELHYSSLAGVPLRHPTSANKTFTIESNYMQLECKSIRVHLSKGLLSRMDSDALITTDNYTTYHTAEFPNGTWYGYSPMNRTETGVSTTWGIAVDRLVGSYWNISSDGYRLPDRFDPTLFRSPSMFLNETGIEASPANLLLQVRFPPRARTPEYLTEFTCGVSQRYVESRVRCSHTTSMTSGKHNCSVISQRPSQKKHAPESNSYLSLPHTFNHVSRELPLATGRDMEGVVSRKWLSLIRSTIAPSHALTPEVS
;
A
#
# COMPACT_ATOMS: atom_id res chain seq x y z
N MET A 1 -53.98 34.94 -70.57
CA MET A 1 -53.12 35.42 -69.47
C MET A 1 -53.78 35.05 -68.16
N GLY A 2 -53.26 34.04 -67.46
CA GLY A 2 -53.69 33.68 -66.10
C GLY A 2 -52.44 33.60 -65.21
N PRO A 3 -52.45 34.16 -63.98
CA PRO A 3 -51.24 34.34 -63.18
C PRO A 3 -50.74 32.97 -62.67
N ARG A 4 -49.48 32.64 -62.99
CA ARG A 4 -48.83 31.39 -62.59
C ARG A 4 -48.18 31.57 -61.20
N LYS A 5 -48.89 31.05 -60.19
CA LYS A 5 -48.52 30.76 -58.78
C LYS A 5 -47.06 31.03 -58.34
N SER A 6 -46.84 32.06 -57.51
CA SER A 6 -45.57 32.29 -56.79
C SER A 6 -45.31 31.29 -55.64
N ASN A 7 -46.34 30.62 -55.13
CA ASN A 7 -46.23 29.69 -53.99
C ASN A 7 -45.35 28.45 -54.28
N PHE A 8 -45.21 28.06 -55.55
CA PHE A 8 -44.43 26.88 -55.93
C PHE A 8 -42.91 27.13 -55.86
N ALA A 9 -42.46 28.38 -56.02
CA ALA A 9 -41.04 28.73 -55.95
C ALA A 9 -40.53 28.74 -54.50
N VAL A 10 -41.33 29.26 -53.56
CA VAL A 10 -40.97 29.35 -52.15
C VAL A 10 -40.84 27.96 -51.50
N THR A 11 -41.77 27.05 -51.81
CA THR A 11 -41.73 25.67 -51.29
C THR A 11 -40.50 24.91 -51.75
N THR A 12 -40.05 25.12 -52.99
CA THR A 12 -38.87 24.45 -53.56
C THR A 12 -37.59 24.98 -52.92
N ILE A 13 -37.44 26.31 -52.80
CA ILE A 13 -36.28 26.94 -52.14
C ILE A 13 -36.17 26.49 -50.67
N LEU A 14 -37.27 26.49 -49.92
CA LEU A 14 -37.27 26.09 -48.52
C LEU A 14 -36.81 24.63 -48.36
N THR A 15 -37.23 23.77 -49.27
CA THR A 15 -36.93 22.35 -49.20
C THR A 15 -35.54 22.01 -49.71
N ASP A 16 -34.98 22.79 -50.64
CA ASP A 16 -33.58 22.69 -51.04
C ASP A 16 -32.64 23.18 -49.93
N CYS A 17 -33.00 24.26 -49.22
CA CYS A 17 -32.28 24.69 -48.02
C CYS A 17 -32.31 23.59 -46.93
N MET A 18 -33.48 23.01 -46.64
CA MET A 18 -33.59 21.92 -45.68
C MET A 18 -32.77 20.69 -46.09
N ALA A 19 -32.67 20.38 -47.39
CA ALA A 19 -31.87 19.27 -47.89
C ALA A 19 -30.36 19.44 -47.65
N VAL A 20 -29.87 20.68 -47.49
CA VAL A 20 -28.45 20.98 -47.24
C VAL A 20 -28.15 21.12 -45.74
N PHE A 21 -28.98 21.84 -44.98
CA PHE A 21 -28.72 22.09 -43.55
C PHE A 21 -28.70 20.81 -42.72
N LEU A 22 -29.44 19.82 -43.15
CA LEU A 22 -29.78 18.66 -42.35
C LEU A 22 -28.70 17.57 -42.34
N PRO A 23 -28.07 17.20 -43.48
CA PRO A 23 -26.82 16.44 -43.46
C PRO A 23 -25.72 17.11 -42.64
N ILE A 24 -25.61 18.44 -42.73
CA ILE A 24 -24.62 19.21 -41.97
C ILE A 24 -24.88 19.07 -40.47
N ALA A 25 -26.13 19.18 -40.02
CA ALA A 25 -26.50 19.01 -38.61
C ALA A 25 -26.13 17.61 -38.07
N ILE A 26 -26.35 16.56 -38.85
CA ILE A 26 -25.99 15.18 -38.46
C ILE A 26 -24.47 15.01 -38.40
N LEU A 27 -23.71 15.59 -39.34
CA LEU A 27 -22.25 15.57 -39.31
C LEU A 27 -21.69 16.33 -38.09
N VAL A 28 -22.26 17.49 -37.77
CA VAL A 28 -21.89 18.26 -36.57
C VAL A 28 -22.18 17.44 -35.31
N PHE A 29 -23.34 16.79 -35.24
CA PHE A 29 -23.67 15.91 -34.12
C PHE A 29 -22.70 14.73 -34.00
N ALA A 30 -22.34 14.09 -35.11
CA ALA A 30 -21.34 13.02 -35.11
C ALA A 30 -19.97 13.49 -34.62
N MET A 31 -19.54 14.70 -35.02
CA MET A 31 -18.31 15.32 -34.50
C MET A 31 -18.39 15.62 -33.01
N MET A 32 -19.56 16.07 -32.51
CA MET A 32 -19.78 16.26 -31.08
C MET A 32 -19.67 14.93 -30.33
N VAL A 33 -20.32 13.86 -30.79
CA VAL A 33 -20.24 12.53 -30.17
C VAL A 33 -18.80 11.99 -30.20
N TRP A 34 -18.04 12.23 -31.26
CA TRP A 34 -16.61 11.88 -31.31
C TRP A 34 -15.82 12.59 -30.20
N ARG A 35 -16.08 13.88 -29.94
CA ARG A 35 -15.39 14.62 -28.86
C ARG A 35 -15.59 14.02 -27.46
N LEU A 36 -16.60 13.17 -27.25
CA LEU A 36 -16.80 12.45 -25.99
C LEU A 36 -15.94 11.18 -25.86
N HIS A 37 -15.11 10.85 -26.85
CA HIS A 37 -14.24 9.68 -26.79
C HIS A 37 -13.29 9.76 -25.58
N ASN A 38 -13.34 8.76 -24.71
CA ASN A 38 -12.59 8.66 -23.44
C ASN A 38 -12.89 9.77 -22.41
N SER A 39 -14.05 10.42 -22.48
CA SER A 39 -14.48 11.33 -21.43
C SER A 39 -15.09 10.57 -20.23
N PRO A 40 -14.84 10.98 -18.98
CA PRO A 40 -15.53 10.43 -17.83
C PRO A 40 -17.04 10.68 -17.92
N VAL A 41 -17.83 9.71 -17.46
CA VAL A 41 -19.29 9.81 -17.45
C VAL A 41 -19.74 10.54 -16.20
N GLU A 42 -20.13 11.80 -16.36
CA GLU A 42 -20.79 12.56 -15.30
C GLU A 42 -22.22 12.03 -15.06
N GLU A 43 -22.64 11.98 -13.78
CA GLU A 43 -23.97 11.50 -13.40
C GLU A 43 -25.07 12.28 -14.14
N GLY A 44 -25.92 11.57 -14.89
CA GLY A 44 -27.02 12.15 -15.66
C GLY A 44 -26.66 12.74 -17.04
N SER A 45 -25.38 12.88 -17.38
CA SER A 45 -24.95 13.36 -18.71
C SER A 45 -25.18 12.31 -19.81
N LEU A 46 -24.90 11.02 -19.51
CA LEU A 46 -25.09 9.91 -20.45
C LEU A 46 -26.54 9.81 -20.97
N GLY A 47 -27.52 9.99 -20.08
CA GLY A 47 -28.94 9.92 -20.42
C GLY A 47 -29.37 11.01 -21.41
N LYS A 48 -28.80 12.22 -21.31
CA LYS A 48 -29.07 13.33 -22.24
C LYS A 48 -28.57 13.01 -23.64
N TRP A 49 -27.36 12.48 -23.75
CA TRP A 49 -26.78 12.08 -25.04
C TRP A 49 -27.52 10.90 -25.67
N GLN A 50 -27.87 9.88 -24.88
CA GLN A 50 -28.67 8.74 -25.36
C GLN A 50 -30.04 9.20 -25.89
N ASN A 51 -30.70 10.14 -25.21
CA ASN A 51 -31.96 10.69 -25.68
C ASN A 51 -31.80 11.44 -27.02
N ALA A 52 -30.76 12.28 -27.14
CA ALA A 52 -30.47 12.96 -28.41
C ALA A 52 -30.20 11.96 -29.55
N ILE A 53 -29.41 10.91 -29.30
CA ILE A 53 -29.13 9.85 -30.29
C ILE A 53 -30.43 9.16 -30.74
N ASN A 54 -31.34 8.85 -29.83
CA ASN A 54 -32.64 8.24 -30.17
C ASN A 54 -33.48 9.15 -31.07
N VAL A 55 -33.50 10.47 -30.80
CA VAL A 55 -34.19 11.45 -31.64
C VAL A 55 -33.57 11.52 -33.04
N PHE A 56 -32.24 11.57 -33.14
CA PHE A 56 -31.57 11.58 -34.44
C PHE A 56 -31.76 10.26 -35.23
N ALA A 57 -31.74 9.11 -34.55
CA ALA A 57 -31.95 7.81 -35.17
C ALA A 57 -33.36 7.65 -35.75
N THR A 58 -34.37 8.24 -35.13
CA THR A 58 -35.76 8.22 -35.63
C THR A 58 -36.00 9.24 -36.75
N LEU A 59 -35.36 10.40 -36.69
CA LEU A 59 -35.43 11.41 -37.75
C LEU A 59 -34.69 10.96 -39.02
N PHE A 60 -33.54 10.28 -38.89
CA PHE A 60 -32.68 9.94 -40.02
C PHE A 60 -33.39 9.28 -41.22
N PRO A 61 -34.20 8.20 -41.05
CA PRO A 61 -34.91 7.57 -42.17
C PRO A 61 -35.89 8.49 -42.89
N ILE A 62 -36.61 9.34 -42.14
CA ILE A 62 -37.61 10.28 -42.67
C ILE A 62 -36.91 11.29 -43.58
N LEU A 63 -35.80 11.81 -43.09
CA LEU A 63 -35.01 12.84 -43.76
C LEU A 63 -34.29 12.29 -44.98
N PHE A 64 -33.68 11.11 -44.85
CA PHE A 64 -33.07 10.37 -45.95
C PHE A 64 -34.06 10.12 -47.08
N ALA A 65 -35.27 9.66 -46.77
CA ALA A 65 -36.30 9.39 -47.76
C ALA A 65 -36.74 10.65 -48.51
N SER A 66 -36.87 11.79 -47.80
CA SER A 66 -37.24 13.08 -48.39
C SER A 66 -36.20 13.57 -49.41
N ILE A 67 -34.91 13.51 -49.06
CA ILE A 67 -33.81 13.96 -49.92
C ILE A 67 -33.62 13.00 -51.10
N MET A 68 -33.54 11.70 -50.83
CA MET A 68 -33.28 10.71 -51.87
C MET A 68 -34.44 10.59 -52.87
N GLY A 69 -35.70 10.67 -52.42
CA GLY A 69 -36.87 10.65 -53.31
C GLY A 69 -36.91 11.84 -54.28
N ARG A 70 -36.44 13.01 -53.84
CA ARG A 70 -36.27 14.20 -54.70
C ARG A 70 -35.11 14.03 -55.67
N LEU A 71 -33.96 13.54 -55.20
CA LEU A 71 -32.82 13.25 -56.05
C LEU A 71 -33.20 12.31 -57.19
N MET A 72 -33.98 11.27 -56.90
CA MET A 72 -34.50 10.34 -57.92
C MET A 72 -35.44 11.02 -58.93
N SER A 73 -36.26 11.97 -58.47
CA SER A 73 -37.17 12.71 -59.34
C SER A 73 -36.44 13.67 -60.29
N GLU A 74 -35.43 14.39 -59.80
CA GLU A 74 -34.63 15.29 -60.64
C GLU A 74 -33.68 14.50 -61.55
N SER A 75 -33.12 13.38 -61.06
CA SER A 75 -32.30 12.48 -61.89
C SER A 75 -33.10 11.89 -63.06
N ALA A 76 -34.37 11.53 -62.83
CA ALA A 76 -35.27 11.07 -63.88
C ALA A 76 -35.55 12.16 -64.92
N ARG A 77 -35.78 13.41 -64.50
CA ARG A 77 -35.98 14.55 -65.41
C ARG A 77 -34.73 14.85 -66.22
N TRP A 78 -33.57 14.91 -65.58
CA TRP A 78 -32.29 15.13 -66.25
C TRP A 78 -31.97 14.03 -67.28
N LYS A 79 -32.29 12.77 -66.96
CA LYS A 79 -32.17 11.66 -67.91
C LYS A 79 -33.17 11.73 -69.07
N LEU A 80 -34.36 12.27 -68.83
CA LEU A 80 -35.36 12.50 -69.88
C LEU A 80 -34.91 13.58 -70.87
N GLU A 81 -34.30 14.66 -70.37
CA GLU A 81 -33.78 15.77 -71.19
C GLU A 81 -32.61 15.36 -72.09
N ASN A 82 -31.73 14.48 -71.60
CA ASN A 82 -30.54 14.04 -72.35
C ASN A 82 -30.78 12.83 -73.28
N GLY A 83 -32.00 12.31 -73.37
CA GLY A 83 -32.32 11.09 -74.10
C GLY A 83 -31.89 9.82 -73.35
N SER A 84 -32.86 9.06 -72.86
CA SER A 84 -32.64 7.82 -72.10
C SER A 84 -33.61 6.72 -72.55
N THR A 85 -33.27 5.47 -72.27
CA THR A 85 -34.19 4.34 -72.47
C THR A 85 -35.38 4.44 -71.53
N VAL A 86 -36.58 4.08 -72.03
CA VAL A 86 -37.84 4.13 -71.26
C VAL A 86 -37.74 3.30 -69.99
N GLY A 87 -37.08 2.14 -70.04
CA GLY A 87 -36.91 1.27 -68.87
C GLY A 87 -36.05 1.88 -67.74
N ALA A 88 -34.99 2.63 -68.06
CA ALA A 88 -34.19 3.30 -67.03
C ALA A 88 -34.96 4.46 -66.38
N LEU A 89 -35.79 5.15 -67.16
CA LEU A 89 -36.66 6.21 -66.67
C LEU A 89 -37.76 5.65 -65.76
N GLU A 90 -38.41 4.56 -66.17
CA GLU A 90 -39.43 3.86 -65.40
C GLU A 90 -38.88 3.35 -64.07
N GLN A 91 -37.65 2.84 -64.07
CA GLN A 91 -36.98 2.36 -62.85
C GLN A 91 -36.61 3.51 -61.89
N LEU A 92 -36.14 4.65 -62.38
CA LEU A 92 -35.87 5.84 -61.56
C LEU A 92 -37.16 6.47 -61.01
N MET A 93 -38.20 6.58 -61.84
CA MET A 93 -39.51 7.10 -61.41
C MET A 93 -40.21 6.17 -60.42
N GLY A 94 -40.01 4.86 -60.57
CA GLY A 94 -40.50 3.83 -59.67
C GLY A 94 -39.74 3.75 -58.34
N SER A 95 -38.49 4.21 -58.26
CA SER A 95 -37.61 4.03 -57.09
C SER A 95 -37.57 5.23 -56.13
N ARG A 96 -38.68 5.97 -56.02
CA ARG A 96 -38.81 7.16 -55.16
C ARG A 96 -38.93 6.88 -53.66
N THR A 97 -39.23 5.63 -53.30
CA THR A 97 -39.32 5.16 -51.91
C THR A 97 -38.70 3.78 -51.81
N VAL A 98 -38.36 3.32 -50.60
CA VAL A 98 -37.84 1.96 -50.37
C VAL A 98 -38.79 0.90 -50.94
N GLY A 99 -40.07 0.95 -50.56
CA GLY A 99 -41.07 -0.04 -50.96
C GLY A 99 -41.32 -0.04 -52.47
N SER A 100 -41.35 1.15 -53.09
CA SER A 100 -41.53 1.26 -54.55
C SER A 100 -40.28 0.81 -55.31
N THR A 101 -39.08 1.02 -54.77
CA THR A 101 -37.82 0.50 -55.34
C THR A 101 -37.81 -1.02 -55.35
N VAL A 102 -38.18 -1.65 -54.23
CA VAL A 102 -38.28 -3.11 -54.15
C VAL A 102 -39.35 -3.63 -55.11
N SER A 103 -40.53 -3.01 -55.11
CA SER A 103 -41.64 -3.41 -55.99
C SER A 103 -41.28 -3.30 -57.48
N THR A 104 -40.60 -2.23 -57.88
CA THR A 104 -40.21 -1.99 -59.28
C THR A 104 -39.11 -2.92 -59.76
N LEU A 105 -38.19 -3.33 -58.89
CA LEU A 105 -37.22 -4.39 -59.20
C LEU A 105 -37.90 -5.73 -59.51
N PHE A 106 -38.93 -6.09 -58.74
CA PHE A 106 -39.69 -7.32 -58.95
C PHE A 106 -40.61 -7.23 -60.19
N GLN A 107 -41.33 -6.13 -60.36
CA GLN A 107 -42.29 -5.95 -61.46
C GLN A 107 -41.61 -5.85 -62.82
N LEU A 108 -40.49 -5.12 -62.92
CA LEU A 108 -39.75 -4.96 -64.19
C LEU A 108 -38.79 -6.12 -64.47
N ARG A 109 -38.59 -7.01 -63.48
CA ARG A 109 -37.63 -8.13 -63.54
C ARG A 109 -36.22 -7.69 -64.00
N ALA A 110 -35.88 -6.43 -63.73
CA ALA A 110 -34.71 -5.73 -64.26
C ALA A 110 -33.62 -5.67 -63.19
N VAL A 111 -32.96 -6.80 -62.95
CA VAL A 111 -31.74 -6.88 -62.11
C VAL A 111 -30.56 -6.33 -62.92
N ASN A 112 -30.57 -5.03 -63.13
CA ASN A 112 -29.50 -4.28 -63.79
C ASN A 112 -28.66 -3.52 -62.73
N ILE A 113 -27.51 -3.01 -63.16
CA ILE A 113 -26.59 -2.25 -62.28
C ILE A 113 -27.31 -1.08 -61.60
N LEU A 114 -28.19 -0.40 -62.33
CA LEU A 114 -29.01 0.70 -61.82
C LEU A 114 -29.91 0.23 -60.67
N GLY A 115 -30.58 -0.90 -60.82
CA GLY A 115 -31.45 -1.49 -59.80
C GLY A 115 -30.73 -1.90 -58.53
N ILE A 116 -29.56 -2.53 -58.67
CA ILE A 116 -28.72 -2.90 -57.53
C ILE A 116 -28.23 -1.62 -56.81
N SER A 117 -27.81 -0.60 -57.56
CA SER A 117 -27.37 0.67 -56.99
C SER A 117 -28.48 1.38 -56.21
N LEU A 118 -29.72 1.33 -56.70
CA LEU A 118 -30.88 1.89 -56.03
C LEU A 118 -31.22 1.14 -54.74
N LEU A 119 -31.11 -0.20 -54.74
CA LEU A 119 -31.31 -1.00 -53.54
C LEU A 119 -30.26 -0.68 -52.47
N ILE A 120 -28.98 -0.60 -52.84
CA ILE A 120 -27.88 -0.24 -51.92
C ILE A 120 -28.12 1.15 -51.32
N VAL A 121 -28.46 2.12 -52.17
CA VAL A 121 -28.79 3.47 -51.72
C VAL A 121 -29.91 3.45 -50.69
N TRP A 122 -31.01 2.75 -50.96
CA TRP A 122 -32.14 2.67 -50.02
C TRP A 122 -31.84 1.85 -48.76
N ALA A 123 -30.87 0.93 -48.78
CA ALA A 123 -30.41 0.20 -47.61
C ALA A 123 -29.69 1.12 -46.59
N PHE A 124 -29.13 2.26 -47.03
CA PHE A 124 -28.52 3.22 -46.10
C PHE A 124 -29.53 3.86 -45.14
N SER A 125 -30.83 3.85 -45.47
CA SER A 125 -31.87 4.37 -44.57
C SER A 125 -31.95 3.57 -43.24
N PRO A 126 -32.23 2.25 -43.24
CA PRO A 126 -32.22 1.46 -42.01
C PRO A 126 -30.83 1.31 -41.39
N LEU A 127 -29.77 1.21 -42.20
CA LEU A 127 -28.40 1.06 -41.70
C LEU A 127 -27.92 2.31 -40.94
N GLY A 128 -28.19 3.52 -41.45
CA GLY A 128 -27.76 4.76 -40.81
C GLY A 128 -28.46 5.01 -39.48
N ALA A 129 -29.76 4.70 -39.37
CA ALA A 129 -30.50 4.77 -38.11
C ALA A 129 -29.90 3.82 -37.05
N GLN A 130 -29.58 2.58 -37.45
CA GLN A 130 -28.95 1.61 -36.56
C GLN A 130 -27.52 2.00 -36.17
N ALA A 131 -26.76 2.59 -37.11
CA ALA A 131 -25.42 3.09 -36.82
C ALA A 131 -25.46 4.19 -35.75
N LEU A 132 -26.39 5.14 -35.84
CA LEU A 132 -26.57 6.21 -34.84
C LEU A 132 -26.79 5.64 -33.43
N LEU A 133 -27.67 4.65 -33.27
CA LEU A 133 -27.93 4.03 -31.96
C LEU A 133 -26.71 3.36 -31.32
N ARG A 134 -25.70 2.98 -32.12
CA ARG A 134 -24.47 2.34 -31.65
C ARG A 134 -23.30 3.30 -31.49
N THR A 135 -23.46 4.59 -31.77
CA THR A 135 -22.35 5.56 -31.73
C THR A 135 -21.82 5.85 -30.32
N LEU A 136 -22.63 5.69 -29.28
CA LEU A 136 -22.25 5.98 -27.91
C LEU A 136 -22.52 4.78 -27.00
N THR A 137 -21.50 4.34 -26.26
CA THR A 137 -21.62 3.25 -25.28
C THR A 137 -20.72 3.58 -24.09
N SER A 138 -21.20 3.33 -22.88
CA SER A 138 -20.42 3.44 -21.65
C SER A 138 -19.81 2.10 -21.29
N ARG A 139 -18.56 2.10 -20.83
CA ARG A 139 -17.91 0.95 -20.19
C ARG A 139 -17.37 1.35 -18.83
N LEU A 140 -17.33 0.42 -17.88
CA LEU A 140 -16.51 0.61 -16.68
C LEU A 140 -15.05 0.45 -17.10
N ASP A 141 -14.26 1.49 -16.88
CA ASP A 141 -12.82 1.47 -17.08
C ASP A 141 -12.14 1.71 -15.73
N THR A 142 -11.09 0.94 -15.43
CA THR A 142 -10.37 1.07 -14.16
C THR A 142 -9.21 2.03 -14.38
N GLU A 143 -9.34 3.26 -13.88
CA GLU A 143 -8.28 4.25 -14.00
C GLU A 143 -7.28 4.11 -12.85
N PHE A 144 -6.00 3.93 -13.19
CA PHE A 144 -4.91 3.86 -12.22
C PHE A 144 -4.32 5.27 -12.03
N GLU A 145 -4.75 5.95 -10.97
CA GLU A 145 -4.15 7.22 -10.58
C GLU A 145 -2.98 7.00 -9.60
N SER A 146 -1.81 7.52 -9.95
CA SER A 146 -0.63 7.53 -9.09
C SER A 146 -0.83 8.52 -7.94
N THR A 147 -0.89 8.02 -6.71
CA THR A 147 -1.03 8.85 -5.51
C THR A 147 0.18 8.70 -4.61
N SER A 148 0.63 9.80 -4.00
CA SER A 148 1.69 9.78 -3.00
C SER A 148 1.21 9.14 -1.70
N VAL A 149 1.99 8.20 -1.16
CA VAL A 149 1.77 7.60 0.16
C VAL A 149 2.92 8.01 1.06
N VAL A 150 2.59 8.46 2.28
CA VAL A 150 3.58 8.79 3.31
C VAL A 150 3.56 7.68 4.34
N TYR A 151 4.72 7.12 4.67
CA TYR A 151 4.86 6.09 5.70
C TYR A 151 6.10 6.38 6.55
N PHE A 152 6.16 5.80 7.75
CA PHE A 152 7.30 5.96 8.63
C PHE A 152 8.55 5.29 8.07
N ASP A 153 9.65 6.03 7.98
CA ASP A 153 10.95 5.47 7.59
C ASP A 153 11.64 4.86 8.82
N ASN A 154 11.70 3.52 8.86
CA ASN A 154 12.30 2.77 9.95
C ASN A 154 13.85 2.74 9.91
N ARG A 155 14.48 3.49 9.00
CA ARG A 155 15.94 3.75 9.00
C ARG A 155 16.37 4.88 9.91
N SER A 156 15.42 5.71 10.29
CA SER A 156 15.67 6.88 11.12
C SER A 156 16.17 6.43 12.49
N PRO A 157 17.06 7.20 13.13
CA PRO A 157 17.47 6.96 14.50
C PRO A 157 16.26 6.78 15.41
N SER A 158 16.36 5.81 16.33
CA SER A 158 15.33 5.66 17.34
C SER A 158 15.30 6.87 18.27
N TRP A 159 14.20 7.08 18.98
CA TRP A 159 14.15 8.13 19.98
C TRP A 159 15.22 7.95 21.08
N TYR A 160 15.58 6.71 21.41
CA TYR A 160 16.70 6.40 22.33
C TYR A 160 18.07 6.80 21.80
N ALA A 161 18.23 6.92 20.48
CA ALA A 161 19.46 7.41 19.88
C ALA A 161 19.66 8.91 20.10
N THR A 162 18.59 9.70 20.20
CA THR A 162 18.65 11.17 20.34
C THR A 162 18.61 11.65 21.79
N MET A 163 18.25 10.79 22.75
CA MET A 163 18.27 11.11 24.18
C MET A 163 19.67 11.52 24.65
N ARG A 164 19.76 12.58 25.46
CA ARG A 164 21.03 13.05 26.05
C ARG A 164 21.33 12.33 27.34
N PHE A 165 22.61 12.06 27.60
CA PHE A 165 23.05 11.43 28.84
C PHE A 165 22.73 12.23 30.11
N ARG A 166 22.53 13.56 30.06
CA ARG A 166 22.08 14.33 31.25
C ARG A 166 20.59 14.22 31.55
N GLU A 167 19.75 13.81 30.60
CA GLU A 167 18.34 13.47 30.88
C GLU A 167 18.20 12.12 31.61
N ILE A 168 19.28 11.34 31.65
CA ILE A 168 19.39 9.99 32.25
C ILE A 168 19.64 10.05 33.77
N LEU A 169 20.23 11.12 34.29
CA LEU A 169 20.60 11.26 35.71
C LEU A 169 19.49 11.88 36.59
N ASN A 170 18.21 11.66 36.28
CA ASN A 170 17.06 12.09 37.11
C ASN A 170 16.91 13.61 37.37
N ILE A 171 17.48 14.50 36.55
CA ILE A 171 17.34 15.97 36.73
C ILE A 171 16.30 16.57 35.76
N GLY A 172 15.56 15.77 34.98
CA GLY A 172 14.62 16.29 33.97
C GLY A 172 13.27 15.57 33.90
N PRO A 173 12.15 16.27 33.60
CA PRO A 173 10.79 15.72 33.51
C PRO A 173 10.54 14.79 32.31
N VAL A 174 11.52 14.58 31.43
CA VAL A 174 11.35 13.89 30.14
C VAL A 174 11.47 12.37 30.25
N GLY A 175 12.37 11.85 31.11
CA GLY A 175 12.62 10.41 31.26
C GLY A 175 11.39 9.62 31.73
N PRO A 176 10.76 9.98 32.88
CA PRO A 176 9.58 9.28 33.39
C PRO A 176 8.36 9.38 32.46
N ALA A 177 8.16 10.54 31.82
CA ALA A 177 7.05 10.75 30.88
C ALA A 177 7.16 9.87 29.63
N PHE A 178 8.39 9.73 29.11
CA PHE A 178 8.65 8.86 27.97
C PHE A 178 8.48 7.37 28.32
N ALA A 179 9.03 6.93 29.45
CA ALA A 179 8.86 5.55 29.93
C ALA A 179 7.38 5.19 30.12
N SER A 180 6.57 6.13 30.64
CA SER A 180 5.12 5.98 30.75
C SER A 180 4.43 5.83 29.39
N HIS A 181 4.84 6.60 28.38
CA HIS A 181 4.32 6.49 27.00
C HIS A 181 4.62 5.13 26.38
N ILE A 182 5.86 4.66 26.49
CA ILE A 182 6.28 3.35 25.99
C ILE A 182 5.56 2.22 26.74
N GLY A 183 5.45 2.33 28.07
CA GLY A 183 4.71 1.38 28.91
C GLY A 183 3.23 1.29 28.51
N SER A 184 2.59 2.42 28.21
CA SER A 184 1.21 2.46 27.71
C SER A 184 1.07 1.78 26.33
N LEU A 185 1.96 2.10 25.37
CA LEU A 185 1.97 1.48 24.05
C LEU A 185 2.12 -0.04 24.14
N TYR A 186 3.12 -0.50 24.90
CA TYR A 186 3.38 -1.92 25.13
C TYR A 186 2.19 -2.63 25.77
N THR A 187 1.61 -2.04 26.83
CA THR A 187 0.49 -2.62 27.57
C THR A 187 -0.76 -2.73 26.70
N ASN A 188 -1.07 -1.71 25.89
CA ASN A 188 -2.23 -1.73 24.99
C ASN A 188 -2.10 -2.81 23.90
N LEU A 189 -0.91 -2.95 23.30
CA LEU A 189 -0.65 -3.96 22.27
C LEU A 189 -0.70 -5.39 22.82
N ILE A 190 -0.19 -5.61 24.04
CA ILE A 190 -0.20 -6.94 24.66
C ILE A 190 -1.56 -7.28 25.28
N ALA A 191 -2.31 -6.30 25.79
CA ALA A 191 -3.65 -6.51 26.32
C ALA A 191 -4.72 -6.68 25.22
N ALA A 192 -4.38 -6.39 23.95
CA ALA A 192 -5.28 -6.59 22.82
C ALA A 192 -5.77 -8.05 22.73
N THR A 193 -6.99 -8.23 22.20
CA THR A 193 -7.61 -9.54 22.00
C THR A 193 -6.80 -10.40 21.03
N THR A 194 -6.93 -11.73 21.11
CA THR A 194 -6.23 -12.64 20.19
C THR A 194 -6.55 -12.32 18.73
N ALA A 195 -7.82 -11.99 18.42
CA ALA A 195 -8.22 -11.55 17.08
C ALA A 195 -7.46 -10.29 16.64
N ALA A 196 -7.34 -9.27 17.50
CA ALA A 196 -6.60 -8.04 17.21
C ALA A 196 -5.07 -8.25 17.10
N LYS A 197 -4.52 -9.33 17.65
CA LYS A 197 -3.09 -9.69 17.52
C LYS A 197 -2.77 -10.47 16.24
N LEU A 198 -3.75 -11.19 15.71
CA LEU A 198 -3.65 -11.93 14.43
C LEU A 198 -4.09 -11.09 13.23
N ASP A 199 -4.72 -9.93 13.47
CA ASP A 199 -5.13 -9.02 12.40
C ASP A 199 -3.92 -8.43 11.65
N THR A 200 -4.15 -8.10 10.39
CA THR A 200 -3.20 -7.46 9.46
C THR A 200 -2.82 -6.03 9.86
N MET A 201 -3.61 -5.43 10.75
CA MET A 201 -3.41 -4.09 11.27
C MET A 201 -3.35 -4.10 12.80
N ASP A 202 -2.67 -3.12 13.38
CA ASP A 202 -2.72 -2.91 14.83
C ASP A 202 -4.01 -2.20 15.28
N ILE A 203 -4.15 -2.02 16.59
CA ILE A 203 -5.33 -1.38 17.21
C ILE A 203 -5.54 0.08 16.78
N TRP A 204 -4.54 0.71 16.15
CA TRP A 204 -4.59 2.07 15.65
C TRP A 204 -4.76 2.15 14.13
N GLY A 205 -4.86 1.00 13.44
CA GLY A 205 -4.98 0.96 11.99
C GLY A 205 -3.65 1.12 11.25
N ASN A 206 -2.52 0.80 11.88
CA ASN A 206 -1.24 0.74 11.19
C ASN A 206 -1.01 -0.67 10.63
N VAL A 207 -0.40 -0.78 9.45
CA VAL A 207 -0.20 -2.07 8.78
C VAL A 207 0.93 -2.85 9.43
N ARG A 208 0.69 -4.09 9.80
CA ARG A 208 1.72 -4.98 10.32
C ARG A 208 2.53 -5.62 9.20
N ILE A 209 3.82 -5.76 9.45
CA ILE A 209 4.77 -6.37 8.52
C ILE A 209 4.98 -7.83 8.95
N PRO A 210 4.59 -8.82 8.14
CA PRO A 210 4.86 -10.22 8.41
C PRO A 210 6.36 -10.53 8.34
N PHE A 211 6.76 -11.57 9.06
CA PHE A 211 8.09 -12.14 8.90
C PHE A 211 8.21 -12.74 7.51
N MET A 212 9.31 -12.40 6.85
CA MET A 212 9.66 -12.98 5.57
C MET A 212 10.15 -14.43 5.73
N ASP A 213 9.86 -15.26 4.74
CA ASP A 213 10.40 -16.62 4.68
C ASP A 213 11.93 -16.57 4.58
N PRO A 214 12.69 -17.26 5.47
CA PRO A 214 14.14 -17.29 5.43
C PRO A 214 14.73 -17.85 4.13
N ASN A 215 13.97 -18.65 3.37
CA ASN A 215 14.37 -19.21 2.08
C ASN A 215 13.89 -18.40 0.87
N ALA A 216 13.27 -17.24 1.11
CA ALA A 216 12.72 -16.45 0.02
C ALA A 216 13.83 -15.93 -0.92
N THR A 217 13.54 -16.02 -2.21
CA THR A 217 14.42 -15.55 -3.28
C THR A 217 14.41 -14.02 -3.36
N VAL A 218 15.21 -13.47 -4.28
CA VAL A 218 15.28 -12.01 -4.51
C VAL A 218 13.96 -11.44 -5.07
N ASP A 219 13.12 -12.29 -5.66
CA ASP A 219 11.88 -11.90 -6.32
C ASP A 219 10.70 -11.69 -5.34
N TRP A 220 9.56 -11.23 -5.87
CA TRP A 220 8.33 -11.05 -5.10
C TRP A 220 7.71 -12.40 -4.75
N HIS A 221 7.39 -12.59 -3.47
CA HIS A 221 6.69 -13.76 -2.95
C HIS A 221 5.32 -13.33 -2.47
N ASP A 222 4.29 -13.94 -3.03
CA ASP A 222 2.92 -13.70 -2.60
C ASP A 222 2.67 -14.38 -1.26
N LEU A 223 2.02 -13.65 -0.36
CA LEU A 223 1.66 -14.14 0.95
C LEU A 223 0.32 -14.91 0.89
N PRO A 224 0.13 -15.92 1.75
CA PRO A 224 -1.15 -16.59 1.90
C PRO A 224 -2.28 -15.58 2.14
N SER A 225 -3.45 -15.86 1.55
CA SER A 225 -4.65 -15.05 1.80
C SER A 225 -5.22 -15.27 3.20
N ASP A 226 -4.89 -16.40 3.84
CA ASP A 226 -5.28 -16.70 5.21
C ASP A 226 -4.32 -16.04 6.20
N THR A 227 -4.84 -15.09 6.99
CA THR A 227 -4.08 -14.35 7.99
C THR A 227 -3.65 -15.19 9.19
N SER A 228 -4.23 -16.37 9.38
CA SER A 228 -3.92 -17.25 10.51
C SER A 228 -2.57 -17.96 10.38
N GLU A 229 -2.05 -18.09 9.16
CA GLU A 229 -0.73 -18.65 8.88
C GLU A 229 0.41 -17.62 8.97
N LEU A 230 0.05 -16.33 9.07
CA LEU A 230 1.01 -15.23 9.05
C LEU A 230 1.43 -14.84 10.47
N HIS A 231 2.75 -14.83 10.70
CA HIS A 231 3.35 -14.29 11.91
C HIS A 231 3.93 -12.90 11.63
N TYR A 232 3.57 -11.93 12.47
CA TYR A 232 4.00 -10.54 12.33
C TYR A 232 5.29 -10.25 13.10
N SER A 233 6.15 -9.44 12.50
CA SER A 233 7.42 -8.99 13.09
C SER A 233 7.25 -8.15 14.36
N SER A 234 6.10 -7.50 14.52
CA SER A 234 5.73 -6.69 15.67
C SER A 234 4.22 -6.65 15.86
N LEU A 235 3.78 -6.42 17.12
CA LEU A 235 2.38 -6.12 17.42
C LEU A 235 1.98 -4.71 16.96
N ALA A 236 2.96 -3.80 16.86
CA ALA A 236 2.78 -2.46 16.32
C ALA A 236 2.96 -2.48 14.79
N GLY A 237 2.06 -1.81 14.07
CA GLY A 237 2.17 -1.66 12.61
C GLY A 237 3.00 -0.44 12.21
N VAL A 238 3.35 -0.37 10.92
CA VAL A 238 3.96 0.80 10.29
C VAL A 238 2.87 1.82 10.00
N PRO A 239 2.91 3.02 10.61
CA PRO A 239 1.93 4.05 10.33
C PRO A 239 2.07 4.54 8.90
N LEU A 240 0.91 4.66 8.24
CA LEU A 240 0.83 5.11 6.86
C LEU A 240 -0.30 6.12 6.68
N ARG A 241 -0.10 7.02 5.73
CA ARG A 241 -1.07 8.02 5.31
C ARG A 241 -1.24 7.90 3.81
N HIS A 242 -2.44 7.53 3.40
CA HIS A 242 -2.82 7.43 1.99
C HIS A 242 -4.18 8.13 1.78
N PRO A 243 -4.49 8.56 0.55
CA PRO A 243 -5.83 9.01 0.20
C PRO A 243 -6.82 7.86 0.40
N THR A 244 -7.97 8.15 1.03
CA THR A 244 -9.02 7.15 1.30
C THR A 244 -9.90 6.85 0.08
N SER A 245 -9.65 7.51 -1.06
CA SER A 245 -10.40 7.31 -2.30
C SER A 245 -9.92 6.04 -3.02
N ALA A 246 -10.82 5.06 -3.10
CA ALA A 246 -10.66 3.79 -3.81
C ALA A 246 -9.63 2.81 -3.24
N ASN A 247 -9.60 1.60 -3.79
CA ASN A 247 -8.62 0.57 -3.45
C ASN A 247 -7.25 0.98 -4.01
N LYS A 248 -6.22 0.90 -3.17
CA LYS A 248 -4.85 1.30 -3.53
C LYS A 248 -3.89 0.17 -3.23
N THR A 249 -2.94 -0.02 -4.14
CA THR A 249 -1.82 -0.92 -3.95
C THR A 249 -0.54 -0.13 -4.14
N PHE A 250 0.34 -0.18 -3.15
CA PHE A 250 1.61 0.53 -3.17
C PHE A 250 2.71 -0.31 -2.51
N THR A 251 3.96 0.07 -2.74
CA THR A 251 5.12 -0.60 -2.14
C THR A 251 5.68 0.29 -1.05
N ILE A 252 5.85 -0.28 0.14
CA ILE A 252 6.58 0.35 1.25
C ILE A 252 7.85 -0.43 1.52
N GLU A 253 8.80 0.24 2.14
CA GLU A 253 10.01 -0.38 2.61
C GLU A 253 10.07 -0.30 4.12
N SER A 254 10.46 -1.39 4.75
CA SER A 254 10.53 -1.49 6.20
C SER A 254 11.70 -2.36 6.62
N ASN A 255 12.05 -2.29 7.90
CA ASN A 255 13.02 -3.19 8.49
C ASN A 255 12.49 -3.70 9.84
N TYR A 256 12.98 -4.85 10.27
CA TYR A 256 12.65 -5.41 11.58
C TYR A 256 13.82 -6.19 12.16
N MET A 257 13.82 -6.35 13.48
CA MET A 257 14.79 -7.21 14.17
C MET A 257 14.24 -8.63 14.22
N GLN A 258 15.01 -9.60 13.77
CA GLN A 258 14.72 -11.01 13.87
C GLN A 258 15.55 -11.61 15.00
N LEU A 259 14.87 -12.34 15.90
CA LEU A 259 15.47 -13.00 17.05
C LEU A 259 15.39 -14.52 16.86
N GLU A 260 16.54 -15.16 16.75
CA GLU A 260 16.66 -16.62 16.61
C GLU A 260 17.14 -17.24 17.93
N CYS A 261 16.20 -17.60 18.80
CA CYS A 261 16.49 -18.17 20.10
C CYS A 261 16.87 -19.66 20.01
N LYS A 262 18.11 -20.00 20.34
CA LYS A 262 18.67 -21.36 20.17
C LYS A 262 18.82 -22.12 21.48
N SER A 263 19.03 -21.44 22.61
CA SER A 263 19.25 -22.09 23.90
C SER A 263 18.44 -21.48 25.02
N ILE A 264 17.91 -22.35 25.87
CA ILE A 264 17.19 -22.00 27.10
C ILE A 264 17.93 -22.67 28.25
N ARG A 265 18.31 -21.89 29.27
CA ARG A 265 18.93 -22.43 30.48
C ARG A 265 18.09 -22.06 31.69
N VAL A 266 17.93 -23.01 32.62
CA VAL A 266 17.17 -22.80 33.86
C VAL A 266 18.06 -23.17 35.03
N HIS A 267 18.29 -22.22 35.93
CA HIS A 267 19.15 -22.39 37.09
C HIS A 267 18.42 -22.00 38.37
N LEU A 268 18.80 -22.59 39.51
CA LEU A 268 18.38 -22.08 40.82
C LEU A 268 19.07 -20.74 41.07
N SER A 269 18.29 -19.73 41.45
CA SER A 269 18.80 -18.38 41.72
C SER A 269 18.85 -18.09 43.22
N LYS A 270 19.81 -17.25 43.63
CA LYS A 270 19.97 -16.72 45.00
C LYS A 270 19.48 -15.26 45.10
N GLY A 271 18.42 -14.89 44.37
CA GLY A 271 17.80 -13.57 44.49
C GLY A 271 18.29 -12.49 43.52
N LEU A 272 19.25 -12.79 42.64
CA LEU A 272 19.85 -11.80 41.73
C LEU A 272 19.83 -12.31 40.27
N LEU A 273 19.65 -11.36 39.34
CA LEU A 273 19.99 -11.58 37.93
C LEU A 273 21.52 -11.74 37.81
N SER A 274 21.99 -12.42 36.77
CA SER A 274 23.45 -12.51 36.55
C SER A 274 24.00 -11.10 36.33
N ARG A 275 25.24 -10.87 36.79
CA ARG A 275 25.89 -9.57 36.60
C ARG A 275 26.04 -9.31 35.10
N MET A 276 25.35 -8.28 34.63
CA MET A 276 25.53 -7.70 33.30
C MET A 276 26.45 -6.49 33.48
N ASP A 277 27.38 -6.32 32.55
CA ASP A 277 28.27 -5.16 32.58
C ASP A 277 27.54 -3.93 32.05
N SER A 278 27.44 -2.89 32.89
CA SER A 278 26.84 -1.61 32.53
C SER A 278 27.85 -0.66 31.87
N ASP A 279 29.14 -0.98 31.91
CA ASP A 279 30.25 -0.05 31.66
C ASP A 279 30.51 0.25 30.17
N ALA A 280 29.60 -0.13 29.28
CA ALA A 280 29.69 0.23 27.86
C ALA A 280 29.67 1.76 27.60
N LEU A 281 29.24 2.57 28.59
CA LEU A 281 29.30 4.04 28.56
C LEU A 281 29.75 4.61 29.92
N ILE A 282 31.01 4.40 30.34
CA ILE A 282 31.56 5.18 31.46
C ILE A 282 31.82 6.62 30.99
N THR A 283 31.07 7.57 31.54
CA THR A 283 31.45 8.98 31.56
C THR A 283 32.33 9.21 32.78
N THR A 284 33.60 9.56 32.57
CA THR A 284 34.43 10.13 33.63
C THR A 284 34.12 11.62 33.76
N ASP A 285 34.21 12.16 34.97
CA ASP A 285 33.91 13.56 35.32
C ASP A 285 34.70 14.62 34.49
N ASN A 286 35.70 14.19 33.71
CA ASN A 286 36.42 14.99 32.73
C ASN A 286 36.24 14.39 31.32
N TYR A 287 35.10 14.69 30.68
CA TYR A 287 34.76 14.82 29.24
C TYR A 287 35.66 14.30 28.08
N THR A 288 36.69 13.45 28.23
CA THR A 288 37.67 13.26 27.14
C THR A 288 38.26 11.87 26.95
N THR A 289 37.79 10.81 27.62
CA THR A 289 38.33 9.46 27.37
C THR A 289 37.24 8.41 27.32
N TYR A 290 36.70 8.21 26.12
CA TYR A 290 36.04 6.96 25.77
C TYR A 290 37.15 5.94 25.54
N HIS A 291 37.37 5.04 26.50
CA HIS A 291 38.20 3.88 26.20
C HIS A 291 37.58 3.16 25.01
N THR A 292 38.39 2.86 24.00
CA THR A 292 38.11 1.78 23.05
C THR A 292 37.92 0.53 23.90
N ALA A 293 36.68 0.29 24.32
CA ALA A 293 36.34 -0.92 25.05
C ALA A 293 36.55 -2.05 24.05
N GLU A 294 37.73 -2.66 24.11
CA GLU A 294 37.90 -4.04 23.69
C GLU A 294 36.89 -4.82 24.53
N PHE A 295 35.72 -5.06 23.96
CA PHE A 295 34.68 -5.82 24.63
C PHE A 295 35.19 -7.26 24.76
N PRO A 296 35.52 -7.76 25.96
CA PRO A 296 36.10 -9.09 26.09
C PRO A 296 35.09 -10.13 25.61
N ASN A 297 35.55 -11.11 24.84
CA ASN A 297 34.70 -12.20 24.39
C ASN A 297 34.09 -12.92 25.60
N GLY A 298 32.77 -13.07 25.61
CA GLY A 298 32.02 -13.74 26.68
C GLY A 298 31.47 -12.81 27.78
N THR A 299 31.64 -11.48 27.66
CA THR A 299 31.00 -10.51 28.55
C THR A 299 29.63 -10.11 28.01
N TRP A 300 28.62 -10.08 28.89
CA TRP A 300 27.27 -9.62 28.59
C TRP A 300 27.10 -8.15 29.01
N TYR A 301 26.82 -7.27 28.04
CA TYR A 301 26.57 -5.85 28.26
C TYR A 301 25.09 -5.58 28.40
N GLY A 302 24.67 -4.90 29.46
CA GLY A 302 23.28 -4.54 29.70
C GLY A 302 23.10 -3.92 31.08
N TYR A 303 21.95 -3.29 31.29
CA TYR A 303 21.62 -2.72 32.60
C TYR A 303 21.44 -3.84 33.63
N SER A 304 22.40 -3.93 34.56
CA SER A 304 22.26 -4.79 35.74
C SER A 304 21.56 -4.00 36.85
N PRO A 305 20.36 -4.40 37.31
CA PRO A 305 19.78 -3.87 38.52
C PRO A 305 20.59 -4.38 39.73
N MET A 306 21.73 -3.74 40.00
CA MET A 306 22.58 -4.02 41.15
C MET A 306 21.98 -3.44 42.43
N ASN A 307 22.19 -4.21 43.51
CA ASN A 307 22.05 -3.91 44.94
C ASN A 307 21.14 -2.77 45.39
N ARG A 308 20.28 -3.15 46.35
CA ARG A 308 19.39 -2.40 47.26
C ARG A 308 19.90 -1.08 47.87
N THR A 309 21.02 -0.49 47.47
CA THR A 309 21.67 0.56 48.25
C THR A 309 21.56 1.99 47.74
N GLU A 310 21.10 2.31 46.52
CA GLU A 310 20.95 3.75 46.16
C GLU A 310 19.70 4.16 45.36
N THR A 311 19.08 3.29 44.54
CA THR A 311 17.94 3.71 43.69
C THR A 311 16.63 2.95 43.92
N GLY A 312 16.61 1.92 44.77
CA GLY A 312 15.37 1.29 45.27
C GLY A 312 14.51 0.49 44.27
N VAL A 313 14.83 0.47 42.98
CA VAL A 313 14.01 -0.21 41.95
C VAL A 313 14.68 -1.50 41.45
N SER A 314 14.06 -2.65 41.67
CA SER A 314 14.55 -3.97 41.22
C SER A 314 13.56 -4.61 40.24
N THR A 315 14.03 -4.93 39.03
CA THR A 315 13.24 -5.67 38.04
C THR A 315 13.43 -7.18 38.22
N THR A 316 12.45 -7.96 37.77
CA THR A 316 12.56 -9.43 37.73
C THR A 316 13.07 -9.95 36.39
N TRP A 317 13.38 -9.07 35.44
CA TRP A 317 13.92 -9.48 34.15
C TRP A 317 14.82 -8.39 33.58
N GLY A 318 15.70 -8.78 32.66
CA GLY A 318 16.65 -7.89 32.01
C GLY A 318 17.18 -8.49 30.72
N ILE A 319 17.81 -7.65 29.90
CA ILE A 319 18.40 -8.04 28.63
C ILE A 319 19.85 -7.55 28.55
N ALA A 320 20.68 -8.34 27.88
CA ALA A 320 22.07 -8.00 27.58
C ALA A 320 22.45 -8.46 26.18
N VAL A 321 23.48 -7.86 25.60
CA VAL A 321 24.12 -8.31 24.36
C VAL A 321 25.57 -8.68 24.62
N ASP A 322 26.07 -9.69 23.94
CA ASP A 322 27.47 -10.11 24.07
C ASP A 322 28.44 -9.22 23.30
N ARG A 323 27.91 -8.37 22.42
CA ARG A 323 28.69 -7.63 21.44
C ARG A 323 28.02 -6.33 21.02
N LEU A 324 28.81 -5.27 20.98
CA LEU A 324 28.41 -3.94 20.55
C LEU A 324 29.32 -3.45 19.41
N VAL A 325 28.86 -2.48 18.63
CA VAL A 325 29.73 -1.73 17.72
C VAL A 325 30.74 -0.94 18.53
N GLY A 326 31.95 -0.76 17.99
CA GLY A 326 33.05 -0.09 18.70
C GLY A 326 32.68 1.33 19.15
N SER A 327 33.26 1.76 20.27
CA SER A 327 32.97 3.07 20.90
C SER A 327 33.27 4.27 20.00
N TYR A 328 34.11 4.10 18.97
CA TYR A 328 34.30 5.10 17.90
C TYR A 328 32.98 5.54 17.26
N TRP A 329 31.99 4.64 17.16
CA TRP A 329 30.66 4.93 16.60
C TRP A 329 29.68 5.52 17.63
N ASN A 330 30.13 5.73 18.87
CA ASN A 330 29.35 6.23 20.00
C ASN A 330 29.64 7.72 20.31
N ILE A 331 29.92 8.53 19.28
CA ILE A 331 30.29 9.94 19.46
C ILE A 331 29.17 10.66 20.23
N SER A 332 29.52 11.47 21.22
CA SER A 332 28.58 12.32 21.94
C SER A 332 28.42 13.62 21.16
N SER A 333 27.19 14.10 21.03
CA SER A 333 26.84 15.37 20.39
C SER A 333 27.28 16.60 21.20
N ASP A 334 27.97 16.41 22.32
CA ASP A 334 28.46 17.48 23.18
C ASP A 334 29.82 18.00 22.66
N GLY A 335 29.76 18.81 21.60
CA GLY A 335 30.83 19.73 21.23
C GLY A 335 31.82 19.28 20.15
N TYR A 336 31.82 18.01 19.73
CA TYR A 336 32.62 17.57 18.59
C TYR A 336 31.83 17.69 17.29
N ARG A 337 32.38 18.43 16.31
CA ARG A 337 31.88 18.38 14.93
C ARG A 337 31.93 16.91 14.50
N LEU A 338 30.77 16.35 14.15
CA LEU A 338 30.72 15.12 13.36
C LEU A 338 31.69 15.32 12.19
N PRO A 339 32.55 14.34 11.85
CA PRO A 339 33.32 14.42 10.62
C PRO A 339 32.36 14.79 9.48
N ASP A 340 32.71 15.76 8.62
CA ASP A 340 31.84 16.28 7.53
C ASP A 340 31.28 15.17 6.59
N ARG A 341 31.77 13.94 6.75
CA ARG A 341 31.37 12.74 6.04
C ARG A 341 30.05 12.10 6.53
N PHE A 342 29.57 12.42 7.73
CA PHE A 342 28.38 11.77 8.30
C PHE A 342 27.14 12.65 8.21
N ASP A 343 26.05 12.07 7.69
CA ASP A 343 24.73 12.70 7.72
C ASP A 343 24.23 12.74 9.19
N PRO A 344 24.04 13.93 9.78
CA PRO A 344 23.58 14.06 11.16
C PRO A 344 22.19 13.46 11.39
N THR A 345 21.39 13.26 10.33
CA THR A 345 20.05 12.67 10.41
C THR A 345 20.06 11.16 10.59
N LEU A 346 21.18 10.48 10.26
CA LEU A 346 21.34 9.02 10.38
C LEU A 346 22.15 8.64 11.64
N PHE A 347 22.31 9.59 12.55
CA PHE A 347 23.17 9.42 13.72
C PHE A 347 22.64 8.36 14.68
N ARG A 348 23.49 7.41 15.11
CA ARG A 348 23.13 6.27 15.99
C ARG A 348 21.96 5.43 15.44
N SER A 349 21.94 5.21 14.12
CA SER A 349 21.15 4.16 13.48
C SER A 349 22.06 3.22 12.68
N PRO A 350 21.62 1.99 12.37
CA PRO A 350 22.35 1.09 11.49
C PRO A 350 22.73 1.75 10.16
N SER A 351 21.91 2.67 9.64
CA SER A 351 22.15 3.37 8.38
C SER A 351 23.46 4.17 8.34
N MET A 352 24.07 4.50 9.49
CA MET A 352 25.40 5.10 9.53
C MET A 352 26.49 4.21 8.90
N PHE A 353 26.29 2.88 8.90
CA PHE A 353 27.24 1.91 8.35
C PHE A 353 27.06 1.64 6.85
N LEU A 354 26.15 2.34 6.16
CA LEU A 354 25.85 2.14 4.73
C LEU A 354 27.08 2.18 3.81
N ASN A 355 28.05 3.03 4.12
CA ASN A 355 29.22 3.29 3.28
C ASN A 355 30.53 2.82 3.91
N GLU A 356 30.45 2.17 5.07
CA GLU A 356 31.63 1.74 5.80
C GLU A 356 31.95 0.29 5.44
N THR A 357 33.19 0.05 5.01
CA THR A 357 33.71 -1.28 4.65
C THR A 357 34.65 -1.76 5.75
N GLY A 358 34.49 -3.01 6.20
CA GLY A 358 35.34 -3.60 7.26
C GLY A 358 34.76 -3.54 8.67
N ILE A 359 33.56 -2.99 8.85
CA ILE A 359 32.78 -3.11 10.10
C ILE A 359 31.84 -4.32 9.96
N GLU A 360 32.43 -5.49 9.76
CA GLU A 360 31.67 -6.73 9.94
C GLU A 360 31.53 -6.95 11.43
N ALA A 361 30.45 -6.42 12.02
CA ALA A 361 30.06 -6.99 13.28
C ALA A 361 29.59 -8.41 12.99
N SER A 362 30.24 -9.43 13.54
CA SER A 362 29.60 -10.74 13.66
C SER A 362 28.22 -10.57 14.33
N PRO A 363 27.23 -11.40 14.02
CA PRO A 363 25.92 -11.31 14.66
C PRO A 363 26.05 -11.26 16.18
N ALA A 364 25.38 -10.30 16.82
CA ALA A 364 25.30 -10.22 18.27
C ALA A 364 24.28 -11.23 18.79
N ASN A 365 24.56 -11.82 19.95
CA ASN A 365 23.57 -12.58 20.70
C ASN A 365 22.92 -11.67 21.75
N LEU A 366 21.62 -11.83 21.91
CA LEU A 366 20.81 -11.25 22.97
C LEU A 366 20.60 -12.30 24.06
N LEU A 367 20.97 -11.97 25.29
CA LEU A 367 20.62 -12.69 26.50
C LEU A 367 19.37 -12.04 27.10
N LEU A 368 18.30 -12.81 27.26
CA LEU A 368 17.15 -12.43 28.08
C LEU A 368 17.18 -13.24 29.36
N GLN A 369 17.14 -12.55 30.50
CA GLN A 369 17.08 -13.17 31.82
C GLN A 369 15.76 -12.87 32.50
N VAL A 370 15.11 -13.90 33.06
CA VAL A 370 13.86 -13.77 33.80
C VAL A 370 13.95 -14.51 35.13
N ARG A 371 13.73 -13.79 36.22
CA ARG A 371 13.74 -14.25 37.61
C ARG A 371 12.31 -14.48 38.09
N PHE A 372 12.08 -15.63 38.70
CA PHE A 372 10.76 -15.98 39.25
C PHE A 372 10.81 -16.07 40.77
N PRO A 373 10.17 -15.13 41.51
CA PRO A 373 10.28 -15.08 42.96
C PRO A 373 9.76 -16.37 43.61
N PRO A 374 10.30 -16.76 44.78
CA PRO A 374 9.94 -18.00 45.46
C PRO A 374 8.48 -17.99 45.94
N ARG A 375 7.91 -19.19 46.12
CA ARG A 375 6.62 -19.43 46.82
C ARG A 375 6.85 -20.51 47.87
N ALA A 376 5.97 -20.61 48.87
CA ALA A 376 6.11 -21.42 50.09
C ALA A 376 6.77 -22.83 49.98
N ARG A 377 6.77 -23.49 48.80
CA ARG A 377 7.43 -24.80 48.58
C ARG A 377 8.31 -24.89 47.31
N THR A 378 8.57 -23.79 46.60
CA THR A 378 9.38 -23.81 45.37
C THR A 378 10.52 -22.81 45.45
N PRO A 379 11.76 -23.22 45.11
CA PRO A 379 12.90 -22.32 45.10
C PRO A 379 12.74 -21.25 44.01
N GLU A 380 13.59 -20.24 44.08
CA GLU A 380 13.71 -19.21 43.07
C GLU A 380 14.46 -19.74 41.84
N TYR A 381 13.97 -19.43 40.65
CA TYR A 381 14.59 -19.84 39.39
C TYR A 381 14.93 -18.64 38.53
N LEU A 382 16.07 -18.73 37.84
CA LEU A 382 16.48 -17.85 36.76
C LEU A 382 16.38 -18.62 35.46
N THR A 383 15.69 -18.04 34.48
CA THR A 383 15.62 -18.56 33.11
C THR A 383 16.35 -17.62 32.18
N GLU A 384 17.25 -18.17 31.38
CA GLU A 384 18.07 -17.45 30.41
C GLU A 384 17.72 -17.93 29.00
N PHE A 385 17.48 -16.99 28.09
CA PHE A 385 17.31 -17.26 26.66
C PHE A 385 18.44 -16.59 25.91
N THR A 386 19.08 -17.32 24.99
CA THR A 386 20.10 -16.76 24.11
C THR A 386 19.57 -16.78 22.68
N CYS A 387 19.51 -15.59 22.07
CA CYS A 387 18.94 -15.40 20.74
C CYS A 387 19.93 -14.66 19.83
N GLY A 388 20.18 -15.20 18.64
CA GLY A 388 20.90 -14.46 17.61
C GLY A 388 20.06 -13.26 17.15
N VAL A 389 20.68 -12.09 17.02
CA VAL A 389 20.02 -10.87 16.55
C VAL A 389 20.45 -10.57 15.13
N SER A 390 19.49 -10.42 14.23
CA SER A 390 19.70 -9.92 12.87
C SER A 390 18.70 -8.82 12.53
N GLN A 391 19.13 -7.88 11.68
CA GLN A 391 18.33 -6.82 11.13
C GLN A 391 17.94 -7.19 9.71
N ARG A 392 16.64 -7.38 9.45
CA ARG A 392 16.13 -7.69 8.10
C ARG A 392 15.58 -6.44 7.44
N TYR A 393 15.81 -6.31 6.13
CA TYR A 393 15.31 -5.22 5.31
C TYR A 393 14.41 -5.76 4.22
N VAL A 394 13.15 -5.32 4.19
CA VAL A 394 12.12 -5.89 3.32
C VAL A 394 11.36 -4.80 2.57
N GLU A 395 11.00 -5.11 1.32
CA GLU A 395 10.01 -4.36 0.57
C GLU A 395 8.69 -5.13 0.62
N SER A 396 7.63 -4.43 1.02
CA SER A 396 6.30 -5.01 1.21
C SER A 396 5.31 -4.31 0.29
N ARG A 397 4.57 -5.09 -0.49
CA ARG A 397 3.45 -4.59 -1.28
C ARG A 397 2.20 -4.61 -0.43
N VAL A 398 1.66 -3.44 -0.18
CA VAL A 398 0.49 -3.23 0.68
C VAL A 398 -0.72 -2.93 -0.20
N ARG A 399 -1.82 -3.62 0.08
CA ARG A 399 -3.12 -3.38 -0.53
C ARG A 399 -4.07 -2.85 0.53
N CYS A 400 -4.54 -1.63 0.32
CA CYS A 400 -5.55 -0.99 1.14
C CYS A 400 -6.89 -0.98 0.41
N SER A 401 -7.94 -1.53 1.02
CA SER A 401 -9.31 -1.44 0.54
C SER A 401 -10.11 -0.41 1.32
N HIS A 402 -10.95 0.33 0.59
CA HIS A 402 -11.91 1.25 1.18
C HIS A 402 -13.24 0.52 1.39
N THR A 403 -13.70 0.44 2.64
CA THR A 403 -15.00 -0.16 2.95
C THR A 403 -16.05 0.94 3.00
N THR A 404 -17.03 0.92 2.10
CA THR A 404 -18.14 1.91 1.99
C THR A 404 -19.17 1.84 3.13
N SER A 405 -18.79 1.34 4.31
CA SER A 405 -19.62 1.35 5.51
C SER A 405 -19.61 2.75 6.12
N MET A 406 -20.74 3.46 6.02
CA MET A 406 -20.95 4.89 6.34
C MET A 406 -20.71 5.34 7.79
N THR A 407 -20.00 4.58 8.64
CA THR A 407 -19.85 4.94 10.07
C THR A 407 -18.43 4.91 10.62
N SER A 408 -17.41 4.62 9.81
CA SER A 408 -16.01 4.79 10.21
C SER A 408 -15.15 4.84 8.96
N GLY A 409 -14.21 5.79 8.85
CA GLY A 409 -13.18 5.84 7.80
C GLY A 409 -12.18 4.69 7.87
N LYS A 410 -12.67 3.48 8.12
CA LYS A 410 -11.92 2.26 8.38
C LYS A 410 -11.44 1.71 7.05
N HIS A 411 -10.17 1.98 6.77
CA HIS A 411 -9.42 1.33 5.71
C HIS A 411 -8.93 -0.02 6.22
N ASN A 412 -8.94 -1.03 5.35
CA ASN A 412 -8.35 -2.32 5.64
C ASN A 412 -7.12 -2.50 4.75
N CYS A 413 -5.94 -2.55 5.37
CA CYS A 413 -4.68 -2.63 4.67
C CYS A 413 -3.94 -3.89 5.07
N SER A 414 -3.51 -4.67 4.08
CA SER A 414 -2.72 -5.88 4.31
C SER A 414 -1.55 -5.97 3.35
N VAL A 415 -0.48 -6.64 3.80
CA VAL A 415 0.65 -6.98 2.93
C VAL A 415 0.23 -8.17 2.07
N ILE A 416 0.36 -8.03 0.75
CA ILE A 416 0.01 -9.08 -0.22
C ILE A 416 1.22 -9.83 -0.74
N SER A 417 2.38 -9.17 -0.79
CA SER A 417 3.63 -9.79 -1.22
C SER A 417 4.84 -9.09 -0.62
N GLN A 418 5.93 -9.84 -0.48
CA GLN A 418 7.19 -9.36 0.09
C GLN A 418 8.40 -9.84 -0.71
N ARG A 419 9.50 -9.10 -0.58
CA ARG A 419 10.82 -9.48 -1.08
C ARG A 419 11.93 -8.84 -0.24
N PRO A 420 13.20 -9.30 -0.35
CA PRO A 420 14.31 -8.61 0.28
C PRO A 420 14.44 -7.23 -0.37
N SER A 421 14.71 -6.20 0.43
CA SER A 421 14.85 -4.85 -0.11
C SER A 421 16.05 -4.77 -1.07
N GLN A 422 15.84 -4.10 -2.21
CA GLN A 422 16.86 -3.92 -3.24
C GLN A 422 17.70 -2.67 -3.02
N LYS A 423 17.33 -1.84 -2.04
CA LYS A 423 18.10 -0.64 -1.70
C LYS A 423 19.36 -1.04 -0.91
N LYS A 424 20.36 -0.16 -0.93
CA LYS A 424 21.57 -0.33 -0.13
C LYS A 424 21.22 -0.18 1.35
N HIS A 425 21.63 -1.14 2.18
CA HIS A 425 21.49 -1.11 3.64
C HIS A 425 22.81 -1.38 4.34
N ALA A 426 22.84 -1.10 5.63
CA ALA A 426 23.90 -1.58 6.50
C ALA A 426 23.85 -3.11 6.62
N PRO A 427 24.97 -3.77 6.98
CA PRO A 427 25.01 -5.21 7.20
C PRO A 427 23.90 -5.69 8.14
N GLU A 428 23.26 -6.82 7.82
CA GLU A 428 22.16 -7.37 8.64
C GLU A 428 22.60 -7.76 10.06
N SER A 429 23.90 -7.94 10.29
CA SER A 429 24.45 -8.17 11.63
C SER A 429 24.48 -6.92 12.52
N ASN A 430 24.39 -5.72 11.92
CA ASN A 430 24.35 -4.45 12.65
C ASN A 430 22.89 -4.06 12.90
N SER A 431 22.36 -4.47 14.06
CA SER A 431 21.02 -4.09 14.51
C SER A 431 21.03 -2.84 15.38
N TYR A 432 19.86 -2.25 15.63
CA TYR A 432 19.72 -1.18 16.63
C TYR A 432 20.18 -1.59 18.04
N LEU A 433 20.16 -2.88 18.37
CA LEU A 433 20.64 -3.41 19.67
C LEU A 433 22.17 -3.51 19.74
N SER A 434 22.87 -3.50 18.61
CA SER A 434 24.33 -3.49 18.59
C SER A 434 24.93 -2.11 18.90
N LEU A 435 24.10 -1.05 18.96
CA LEU A 435 24.53 0.33 19.20
C LEU A 435 24.61 0.61 20.71
N PRO A 436 25.79 0.92 21.28
CA PRO A 436 25.98 1.10 22.72
C PRO A 436 24.98 2.08 23.35
N HIS A 437 24.81 3.26 22.75
CA HIS A 437 23.92 4.29 23.28
C HIS A 437 22.46 3.80 23.32
N THR A 438 21.95 3.35 22.17
CA THR A 438 20.58 2.86 22.03
C THR A 438 20.32 1.67 22.95
N PHE A 439 21.24 0.70 22.99
CA PHE A 439 21.08 -0.51 23.77
C PHE A 439 21.13 -0.26 25.28
N ASN A 440 22.00 0.64 25.75
CA ASN A 440 22.06 1.00 27.16
C ASN A 440 20.70 1.52 27.66
N HIS A 441 20.06 2.39 26.88
CA HIS A 441 18.70 2.86 27.19
C HIS A 441 17.66 1.76 27.13
N VAL A 442 17.64 0.98 26.05
CA VAL A 442 16.64 -0.09 25.87
C VAL A 442 16.76 -1.14 26.99
N SER A 443 17.97 -1.54 27.36
CA SER A 443 18.21 -2.54 28.41
C SER A 443 17.80 -2.07 29.80
N ARG A 444 17.76 -0.76 30.06
CA ARG A 444 17.32 -0.17 31.32
C ARG A 444 15.82 0.16 31.35
N GLU A 445 15.37 0.95 30.39
CA GLU A 445 14.03 1.53 30.40
C GLU A 445 12.95 0.50 30.07
N LEU A 446 13.24 -0.47 29.19
CA LEU A 446 12.24 -1.46 28.79
C LEU A 446 11.85 -2.37 29.97
N PRO A 447 12.78 -2.94 30.77
CA PRO A 447 12.40 -3.66 31.98
C PRO A 447 11.57 -2.82 32.95
N LEU A 448 11.95 -1.56 33.18
CA LEU A 448 11.25 -0.66 34.10
C LEU A 448 9.84 -0.28 33.60
N ALA A 449 9.66 -0.09 32.30
CA ALA A 449 8.37 0.28 31.72
C ALA A 449 7.33 -0.86 31.70
N THR A 450 7.68 -2.06 32.16
CA THR A 450 6.81 -3.25 32.13
C THR A 450 6.37 -3.70 33.53
N GLY A 451 5.28 -4.47 33.62
CA GLY A 451 4.71 -4.92 34.89
C GLY A 451 3.54 -4.07 35.36
N ARG A 452 2.80 -4.56 36.37
CA ARG A 452 1.52 -3.96 36.82
C ARG A 452 1.67 -2.51 37.30
N ASP A 453 2.82 -2.20 37.89
CA ASP A 453 3.12 -0.91 38.51
C ASP A 453 4.32 -0.20 37.85
N MET A 454 4.74 -0.63 36.66
CA MET A 454 5.98 -0.17 36.00
C MET A 454 7.23 -0.38 36.89
N GLU A 455 7.28 -1.54 37.54
CA GLU A 455 8.40 -1.97 38.40
C GLU A 455 9.21 -3.13 37.78
N GLY A 456 8.87 -3.56 36.56
CA GLY A 456 9.55 -4.67 35.87
C GLY A 456 9.31 -6.05 36.48
N VAL A 457 8.17 -6.25 37.15
CA VAL A 457 7.82 -7.52 37.80
C VAL A 457 6.99 -8.41 36.86
N VAL A 458 7.53 -9.59 36.54
CA VAL A 458 6.90 -10.62 35.71
C VAL A 458 6.18 -11.63 36.61
N SER A 459 4.89 -11.86 36.35
CA SER A 459 4.14 -12.88 37.10
C SER A 459 4.44 -14.29 36.60
N ARG A 460 4.43 -15.31 37.49
CA ARG A 460 4.61 -16.72 37.09
C ARG A 460 3.53 -17.24 36.12
N LYS A 461 2.40 -16.53 35.88
CA LYS A 461 1.44 -16.89 34.79
C LYS A 461 2.08 -16.79 33.40
N TRP A 462 3.16 -16.02 33.24
CA TRP A 462 3.92 -15.94 31.99
C TRP A 462 4.69 -17.24 31.68
N LEU A 463 5.15 -17.98 32.70
CA LEU A 463 5.85 -19.26 32.50
C LEU A 463 4.99 -20.31 31.79
N SER A 464 3.69 -20.37 32.10
CA SER A 464 2.79 -21.30 31.43
C SER A 464 2.59 -20.96 29.95
N LEU A 465 2.58 -19.67 29.60
CA LEU A 465 2.50 -19.18 28.21
C LEU A 465 3.80 -19.44 27.44
N ILE A 466 4.97 -19.21 28.06
CA ILE A 466 6.27 -19.50 27.42
C ILE A 466 6.39 -21.00 27.15
N ARG A 467 6.01 -21.86 28.11
CA ARG A 467 6.00 -23.32 27.90
C ARG A 467 5.06 -23.74 26.77
N SER A 468 3.87 -23.14 26.64
CA SER A 468 2.91 -23.50 25.59
C SER A 468 3.29 -22.99 24.21
N THR A 469 4.09 -21.92 24.11
CA THR A 469 4.41 -21.28 22.82
C THR A 469 5.72 -21.82 22.23
N ILE A 470 6.66 -22.29 23.07
CA ILE A 470 7.97 -22.80 22.62
C ILE A 470 7.97 -24.33 22.47
N ALA A 471 7.01 -25.05 23.06
CA ALA A 471 6.98 -26.51 23.03
C ALA A 471 5.81 -27.14 22.25
N PRO A 472 5.70 -26.96 20.92
CA PRO A 472 5.08 -27.97 20.08
C PRO A 472 6.07 -29.07 19.64
N SER A 473 7.39 -28.84 19.65
CA SER A 473 8.32 -29.74 18.93
C SER A 473 9.48 -30.37 19.69
N HIS A 474 9.82 -29.98 20.92
CA HIS A 474 10.89 -30.70 21.66
C HIS A 474 10.57 -30.87 23.14
N ALA A 475 10.43 -32.15 23.54
CA ALA A 475 10.33 -32.57 24.93
C ALA A 475 11.62 -32.20 25.69
N LEU A 476 11.51 -31.24 26.61
CA LEU A 476 12.57 -30.89 27.55
C LEU A 476 12.60 -31.93 28.67
N THR A 477 13.54 -32.87 28.60
CA THR A 477 14.03 -33.57 29.80
C THR A 477 15.01 -32.64 30.53
N PRO A 478 14.87 -32.44 31.86
CA PRO A 478 15.86 -31.69 32.62
C PRO A 478 17.11 -32.57 32.81
N GLU A 479 18.21 -32.23 32.14
CA GLU A 479 19.53 -32.68 32.61
C GLU A 479 19.89 -31.87 33.85
N VAL A 480 19.89 -32.57 34.98
CA VAL A 480 20.45 -32.09 36.25
C VAL A 480 21.95 -32.37 36.18
N SER A 481 22.76 -31.31 36.17
CA SER A 481 24.19 -31.36 36.51
C SER A 481 24.47 -30.38 37.62
#